data_AF-A0ABD5F0X6-F1
#
_entry.id   AF-A0ABD5F0X6-F1
#
_cell.length_a   1.000
_cell.length_b   1.000
_cell.length_c   1.000
_cell.angle_alpha   90.00
_cell.angle_beta   90.00
_cell.angle_gamma   90.00
#
_symmetry.space_group_name_H-M   'P 1'
#
loop_
_entity.id
_entity.type
_entity.pdbx_description
1 polymer ?
#
loop_
_entity_poly.entity_id
_entity_poly.type
_entity_poly.pdbx_seq_one_letter_code
_entity_poly.pdbx_strand_id
1 'polypeptide(L)'
;YDDLAGAATNNIAARIRELAEDGIDKELAFPNAVLALFHYPDKGIRERVFRIYNEVMAELQEASNGHFYGVGLINWWDPAGTRSTLEQLKSLGLKTFLLPLNPGKDDEGNIYDYGSTEMDAVWDEIEAAGLPVSHHIGETPPKTPCQNNSVVVGMMVNVDSFREQF
;
A
#
# COMPACT_ATOMS: atom_id res chain seq x y z
N TYR A 1 19.52 -8.87 -17.63
CA TYR A 1 18.30 -9.46 -17.05
C TYR A 1 17.33 -9.66 -18.18
N ASP A 2 16.59 -10.78 -18.16
CA ASP A 2 15.41 -10.88 -19.01
C ASP A 2 14.38 -9.85 -18.54
N ASP A 3 13.72 -9.20 -19.49
CA ASP A 3 12.68 -8.23 -19.22
C ASP A 3 11.45 -8.99 -18.67
N LEU A 4 11.18 -8.85 -17.37
CA LEU A 4 10.04 -9.49 -16.73
C LEU A 4 8.80 -8.66 -17.06
N ALA A 5 8.12 -9.03 -18.15
CA ALA A 5 6.93 -8.33 -18.63
C ALA A 5 5.82 -8.29 -17.57
N GLY A 6 5.74 -9.25 -16.66
CA GLY A 6 4.79 -9.27 -15.54
C GLY A 6 5.21 -8.45 -14.32
N ALA A 7 6.40 -7.84 -14.29
CA ALA A 7 6.86 -7.04 -13.15
C ALA A 7 6.14 -5.68 -13.03
N ALA A 8 5.43 -5.24 -14.07
CA ALA A 8 4.64 -4.02 -14.07
C ALA A 8 3.13 -4.30 -14.09
N THR A 9 2.34 -3.35 -13.62
CA THR A 9 0.87 -3.44 -13.58
C THR A 9 0.19 -3.44 -14.96
N ASN A 10 0.93 -3.27 -16.05
CA ASN A 10 0.39 -3.15 -17.40
C ASN A 10 0.19 -4.51 -18.12
N ASN A 11 0.64 -5.63 -17.54
CA ASN A 11 0.55 -6.95 -18.17
C ASN A 11 0.30 -8.09 -17.16
N ILE A 12 -0.91 -8.12 -16.61
CA ILE A 12 -1.32 -9.16 -15.64
C ILE A 12 -1.21 -10.57 -16.21
N ALA A 13 -1.45 -10.77 -17.51
CA ALA A 13 -1.33 -12.08 -18.15
C ALA A 13 0.12 -12.60 -18.14
N ALA A 14 1.10 -11.72 -18.35
CA ALA A 14 2.51 -12.08 -18.17
C ALA A 14 2.81 -12.42 -16.71
N ARG A 15 2.28 -11.66 -15.74
CA ARG A 15 2.47 -11.95 -14.31
C ARG A 15 1.96 -13.33 -13.94
N ILE A 16 0.75 -13.71 -14.37
CA ILE A 16 0.17 -15.03 -14.08
C ILE A 16 1.03 -16.15 -14.67
N ARG A 17 1.52 -15.98 -15.91
CA ARG A 17 2.41 -16.97 -16.54
C ARG A 17 3.71 -17.12 -15.77
N GLU A 18 4.35 -16.01 -15.41
CA GLU A 18 5.61 -15.99 -14.66
C GLU A 18 5.44 -16.61 -13.27
N LEU A 19 4.34 -16.30 -12.56
CA LEU A 19 3.99 -16.97 -11.31
C LEU A 19 3.89 -18.49 -11.49
N ALA A 20 3.22 -18.95 -12.55
CA ALA A 20 3.08 -20.38 -12.82
C ALA A 20 4.42 -21.05 -13.18
N GLU A 21 5.29 -20.37 -13.93
CA GLU A 21 6.65 -20.83 -14.26
C GLU A 21 7.51 -20.97 -12.98
N ASP A 22 7.32 -20.09 -12.00
CA ASP A 22 7.95 -20.15 -10.68
C ASP A 22 7.27 -21.14 -9.71
N GLY A 23 6.17 -21.79 -10.11
CA GLY A 23 5.41 -22.72 -9.27
C GLY A 23 4.55 -22.05 -8.19
N ILE A 24 4.23 -20.76 -8.36
CA ILE A 24 3.40 -19.96 -7.47
C ILE A 24 1.94 -19.95 -7.95
N ASP A 25 1.02 -20.50 -7.15
CA ASP A 25 -0.41 -20.53 -7.48
C ASP A 25 -1.11 -19.20 -7.20
N LYS A 26 -0.73 -18.50 -6.12
CA LYS A 26 -1.32 -17.22 -5.72
C LYS A 26 -0.26 -16.29 -5.16
N GLU A 27 -0.32 -15.05 -5.58
CA GLU A 27 0.49 -13.97 -5.04
C GLU A 27 -0.34 -12.99 -4.22
N LEU A 28 0.25 -12.51 -3.13
CA LEU A 28 -0.17 -11.29 -2.45
C LEU A 28 0.77 -10.14 -2.84
N ALA A 29 0.26 -9.17 -3.59
CA ALA A 29 1.07 -8.11 -4.19
C ALA A 29 0.97 -6.80 -3.41
N PHE A 30 2.10 -6.37 -2.85
CA PHE A 30 2.19 -5.13 -2.08
C PHE A 30 2.39 -3.89 -2.97
N PRO A 31 2.00 -2.70 -2.50
CA PRO A 31 2.25 -1.46 -3.22
C PRO A 31 3.75 -1.17 -3.36
N ASN A 32 4.13 -0.47 -4.44
CA ASN A 32 5.50 0.01 -4.65
C ASN A 32 5.53 1.54 -4.81
N ALA A 33 5.28 2.08 -6.01
CA ALA A 33 5.49 3.52 -6.28
C ALA A 33 4.59 4.44 -5.43
N VAL A 34 3.37 3.98 -5.09
CA VAL A 34 2.42 4.74 -4.26
C VAL A 34 2.90 4.93 -2.82
N LEU A 35 3.84 4.10 -2.34
CA LEU A 35 4.40 4.23 -0.99
C LEU A 35 5.11 5.58 -0.79
N ALA A 36 5.65 6.17 -1.85
CA ALA A 36 6.25 7.52 -1.80
C ALA A 36 5.25 8.62 -1.39
N LEU A 37 3.94 8.34 -1.40
CA LEU A 37 2.88 9.26 -1.03
C LEU A 37 2.27 8.99 0.36
N PHE A 38 2.77 7.99 1.11
CA PHE A 38 2.24 7.61 2.42
C PHE A 38 2.18 8.75 3.44
N HIS A 39 3.13 9.68 3.36
CA HIS A 39 3.20 10.84 4.24
C HIS A 39 3.02 12.16 3.48
N TYR A 40 2.37 12.13 2.32
CA TYR A 40 2.09 13.35 1.56
C TYR A 40 1.26 14.32 2.43
N PRO A 41 1.69 15.60 2.63
CA PRO A 41 1.12 16.46 3.67
C PRO A 41 -0.39 16.69 3.57
N ASP A 42 -0.93 16.76 2.34
CA ASP A 42 -2.36 16.88 2.12
C ASP A 42 -3.04 15.51 2.28
N LYS A 43 -3.70 15.31 3.44
CA LYS A 43 -4.44 14.08 3.78
C LYS A 43 -5.57 13.78 2.80
N GLY A 44 -6.22 14.79 2.21
CA GLY A 44 -7.29 14.61 1.23
C GLY A 44 -6.77 14.06 -0.09
N ILE A 45 -5.65 14.60 -0.58
CA ILE A 45 -4.95 14.06 -1.76
C ILE A 45 -4.43 12.64 -1.46
N ARG A 46 -3.82 12.43 -0.29
CA ARG A 46 -3.29 11.13 0.14
C ARG A 46 -4.36 10.04 0.10
N GLU A 47 -5.50 10.27 0.75
CA GLU A 47 -6.61 9.30 0.74
C GLU A 47 -7.15 9.09 -0.68
N ARG A 48 -7.33 10.17 -1.46
CA ARG A 48 -7.82 10.04 -2.84
C ARG A 48 -6.91 9.15 -3.70
N VAL A 49 -5.60 9.30 -3.56
CA VAL A 49 -4.63 8.44 -4.26
C VAL A 49 -4.75 6.98 -3.80
N PHE A 50 -4.91 6.72 -2.51
CA PHE A 50 -5.11 5.36 -1.99
C PHE A 50 -6.37 4.71 -2.55
N ARG A 51 -7.47 5.46 -2.63
CA ARG A 51 -8.73 4.98 -3.19
C ARG A 51 -8.61 4.60 -4.67
N ILE A 52 -7.93 5.43 -5.46
CA ILE A 52 -7.66 5.14 -6.88
C ILE A 52 -6.74 3.93 -7.02
N TYR A 53 -5.70 3.83 -6.18
CA TYR A 53 -4.82 2.67 -6.15
C TYR A 53 -5.61 1.37 -5.87
N ASN A 54 -6.53 1.40 -4.89
CA ASN A 54 -7.38 0.25 -4.57
C ASN A 54 -8.24 -0.20 -5.75
N GLU A 55 -8.82 0.75 -6.51
CA GLU A 55 -9.60 0.45 -7.71
C GLU A 55 -8.74 -0.27 -8.76
N VAL A 56 -7.54 0.23 -9.04
CA VAL A 56 -6.60 -0.40 -9.99
C VAL A 56 -6.19 -1.80 -9.51
N MET A 57 -5.93 -1.98 -8.21
CA MET A 57 -5.59 -3.30 -7.67
C MET A 57 -6.76 -4.30 -7.78
N ALA A 58 -7.99 -3.83 -7.62
CA ALA A 58 -9.18 -4.66 -7.78
C ALA A 58 -9.36 -5.11 -9.24
N GLU A 59 -9.16 -4.21 -10.21
CA GLU A 59 -9.19 -4.54 -11.64
C GLU A 59 -8.14 -5.61 -12.00
N LEU A 60 -6.91 -5.47 -11.50
CA LEU A 60 -5.86 -6.47 -11.71
C LEU A 60 -6.18 -7.81 -11.04
N GLN A 61 -6.70 -7.77 -9.81
CA GLN A 61 -7.12 -8.98 -9.10
C GLN A 61 -8.21 -9.72 -9.87
N GLU A 62 -9.23 -9.02 -10.38
CA GLU A 62 -10.28 -9.63 -11.21
C GLU A 62 -9.71 -10.24 -12.49
N ALA A 63 -8.89 -9.47 -13.23
CA ALA A 63 -8.24 -9.95 -14.46
C ALA A 63 -7.28 -11.12 -14.23
N SER A 64 -6.79 -11.31 -13.00
CA SER A 64 -5.89 -12.41 -12.65
C SER A 64 -6.57 -13.77 -12.53
N ASN A 65 -7.91 -13.81 -12.51
CA ASN A 65 -8.68 -15.03 -12.29
C ASN A 65 -8.26 -15.81 -11.03
N GLY A 66 -7.92 -15.08 -9.95
CA GLY A 66 -7.63 -15.66 -8.64
C GLY A 66 -6.16 -16.04 -8.38
N HIS A 67 -5.23 -15.60 -9.23
CA HIS A 67 -3.78 -15.81 -9.09
C HIS A 67 -3.03 -14.61 -8.49
N PHE A 68 -3.63 -13.42 -8.52
CA PHE A 68 -3.03 -12.19 -7.98
C PHE A 68 -4.02 -11.51 -7.04
N TYR A 69 -3.56 -11.14 -5.85
CA TYR A 69 -4.36 -10.41 -4.85
C TYR A 69 -3.61 -9.14 -4.46
N GLY A 70 -4.14 -7.98 -4.85
CA GLY A 70 -3.56 -6.70 -4.46
C GLY A 70 -3.81 -6.40 -2.97
N VAL A 71 -2.80 -5.87 -2.30
CA VAL A 71 -2.92 -5.35 -0.92
C VAL A 71 -3.43 -3.92 -0.99
N GLY A 72 -4.60 -3.67 -0.40
CA GLY A 72 -5.20 -2.33 -0.40
C GLY A 72 -4.50 -1.34 0.52
N LEU A 73 -4.94 -0.09 0.44
CA LEU A 73 -4.51 1.03 1.29
C LEU A 73 -5.72 1.67 1.97
N ILE A 74 -5.52 2.09 3.22
CA ILE A 74 -6.56 2.74 4.02
C ILE A 74 -6.09 4.08 4.56
N ASN A 75 -7.05 4.90 4.99
CA ASN A 75 -6.78 5.99 5.91
C ASN A 75 -6.64 5.38 7.33
N TRP A 76 -5.56 5.71 8.04
CA TRP A 76 -5.32 5.25 9.41
C TRP A 76 -5.19 6.39 10.42
N TRP A 77 -5.40 7.64 9.99
CA TRP A 77 -5.25 8.82 10.85
C TRP A 77 -6.59 9.36 11.37
N ASP A 78 -7.71 8.90 10.81
CA ASP A 78 -9.06 9.31 11.21
C ASP A 78 -10.02 8.10 11.16
N PRO A 79 -10.78 7.81 12.23
CA PRO A 79 -11.68 6.66 12.28
C PRO A 79 -12.73 6.65 11.17
N ALA A 80 -13.30 7.81 10.81
CA ALA A 80 -14.32 7.87 9.76
C ALA A 80 -13.73 7.58 8.38
N GLY A 81 -12.54 8.09 8.10
CA GLY A 81 -11.75 7.73 6.92
C GLY A 81 -11.34 6.26 6.90
N THR A 82 -10.91 5.70 8.03
CA THR A 82 -10.62 4.27 8.19
C THR A 82 -11.82 3.42 7.81
N ARG A 83 -12.99 3.68 8.41
CA ARG A 83 -14.25 3.00 8.08
C ARG A 83 -14.57 3.09 6.58
N SER A 84 -14.57 4.30 6.03
CA SER A 84 -14.91 4.55 4.62
C SER A 84 -13.99 3.82 3.64
N THR A 85 -12.68 3.80 3.91
CA THR A 85 -11.71 3.11 3.06
C THR A 85 -11.78 1.60 3.22
N LEU A 86 -12.02 1.07 4.43
CA LEU A 86 -12.26 -0.36 4.64
C LEU A 86 -13.55 -0.84 3.96
N GLU A 87 -14.64 -0.06 4.01
CA GLU A 87 -15.87 -0.34 3.27
C GLU A 87 -15.62 -0.39 1.75
N GLN A 88 -14.81 0.54 1.23
CA GLN A 88 -14.38 0.50 -0.16
C GLN A 88 -13.62 -0.80 -0.47
N LEU A 89 -12.61 -1.16 0.33
CA LEU A 89 -11.83 -2.40 0.12
C LEU A 89 -12.74 -3.63 0.06
N LYS A 90 -13.71 -3.73 0.98
CA LYS A 90 -14.69 -4.81 1.00
C LYS A 90 -15.56 -4.82 -0.26
N SER A 91 -16.04 -3.65 -0.69
CA SER A 91 -16.84 -3.52 -1.92
C SER A 91 -16.08 -3.93 -3.19
N LEU A 92 -14.76 -3.68 -3.21
CA LEU A 92 -13.85 -4.07 -4.29
C LEU A 92 -13.39 -5.54 -4.20
N GLY A 93 -13.74 -6.23 -3.11
CA GLY A 93 -13.36 -7.63 -2.89
C GLY A 93 -11.88 -7.83 -2.55
N LEU A 94 -11.14 -6.77 -2.21
CA LEU A 94 -9.76 -6.84 -1.74
C LEU A 94 -9.69 -7.57 -0.39
N LYS A 95 -8.63 -8.35 -0.18
CA LYS A 95 -8.56 -9.34 0.91
C LYS A 95 -7.82 -8.88 2.16
N THR A 96 -7.05 -7.80 2.05
CA THR A 96 -6.18 -7.29 3.11
C THR A 96 -5.75 -5.87 2.74
N PHE A 97 -5.10 -5.19 3.67
CA PHE A 97 -4.52 -3.87 3.46
C PHE A 97 -3.17 -3.71 4.15
N LEU A 98 -2.38 -2.76 3.66
CA LEU A 98 -1.11 -2.37 4.26
C LEU A 98 -1.35 -1.28 5.30
N LEU A 99 -0.95 -1.54 6.54
CA LEU A 99 -0.77 -0.55 7.58
C LEU A 99 0.74 -0.27 7.71
N PRO A 100 1.22 0.98 7.56
CA PRO A 100 2.65 1.27 7.57
C PRO A 100 3.25 1.11 8.98
N LEU A 101 4.44 0.51 9.10
CA LEU A 101 5.19 0.44 10.36
C LEU A 101 5.62 1.82 10.85
N ASN A 102 5.86 2.76 9.92
CA ASN A 102 6.02 4.17 10.26
C ASN A 102 4.69 4.89 10.05
N PRO A 103 3.95 5.15 11.14
CA PRO A 103 2.58 5.64 11.05
C PRO A 103 2.53 7.12 10.62
N GLY A 104 3.68 7.80 10.54
CA GLY A 104 3.77 9.20 10.17
C GLY A 104 3.42 10.12 11.32
N LYS A 105 2.99 11.34 10.99
CA LYS A 105 2.68 12.38 11.98
C LYS A 105 1.28 12.96 11.79
N ASP A 106 0.70 13.42 12.89
CA ASP A 106 -0.50 14.24 12.89
C ASP A 106 -0.23 15.68 12.41
N ASP A 107 -1.27 16.52 12.44
CA ASP A 107 -1.18 17.89 11.92
C ASP A 107 -0.38 18.81 12.86
N GLU A 108 -0.25 18.40 14.12
CA GLU A 108 0.57 19.02 15.17
C GLU A 108 2.04 18.56 15.14
N GLY A 109 2.35 17.53 14.35
CA GLY A 109 3.69 16.97 14.19
C GLY A 109 4.06 15.87 15.19
N ASN A 110 3.12 15.39 16.01
CA ASN A 110 3.29 14.23 16.87
C ASN A 110 3.29 12.96 16.02
N ILE A 111 4.07 11.97 16.44
CA ILE A 111 4.07 10.66 15.77
C ILE A 111 2.82 9.91 16.23
N TYR A 112 2.05 9.37 15.30
CA TYR A 112 0.95 8.46 15.65
C TYR A 112 1.51 7.28 16.43
N ASP A 113 0.96 6.99 17.59
CA ASP A 113 1.32 5.82 18.38
C ASP A 113 0.21 4.78 18.24
N TYR A 114 0.48 3.71 17.49
CA TYR A 114 -0.44 2.61 17.31
C TYR A 114 -0.82 1.89 18.61
N GLY A 115 -0.03 2.03 19.69
CA GLY A 115 -0.35 1.50 21.01
C GLY A 115 -1.07 2.49 21.95
N SER A 116 -1.28 3.74 21.51
CA SER A 116 -1.98 4.76 22.30
C SER A 116 -3.49 4.53 22.24
N THR A 117 -4.19 4.89 23.33
CA THR A 117 -5.66 4.87 23.38
C THR A 117 -6.29 5.85 22.37
N GLU A 118 -5.53 6.81 21.86
CA GLU A 118 -5.99 7.71 20.79
C GLU A 118 -6.26 6.96 19.47
N MET A 119 -5.65 5.79 19.27
CA MET A 119 -5.85 4.94 18.11
C MET A 119 -6.97 3.89 18.30
N ASP A 120 -7.55 3.76 19.49
CA ASP A 120 -8.57 2.74 19.79
C ASP A 120 -9.74 2.81 18.80
N ALA A 121 -10.23 4.02 18.50
CA ALA A 121 -11.33 4.19 17.55
C ALA A 121 -10.96 3.76 16.12
N VAL A 122 -9.71 3.89 15.69
CA VAL A 122 -9.25 3.38 14.39
C VAL A 122 -9.16 1.86 14.42
N TRP A 123 -8.66 1.30 15.52
CA TRP A 123 -8.58 -0.15 15.72
C TRP A 123 -9.96 -0.82 15.76
N ASP A 124 -10.95 -0.19 16.39
CA ASP A 124 -12.34 -0.66 16.41
C ASP A 124 -12.90 -0.79 14.98
N GLU A 125 -12.62 0.19 14.11
CA GLU A 125 -13.06 0.14 12.71
C GLU A 125 -12.33 -0.96 11.90
N ILE A 126 -11.03 -1.13 12.14
CA ILE A 126 -10.22 -2.20 11.54
C ILE A 126 -10.75 -3.58 11.96
N GLU A 127 -10.99 -3.78 13.27
CA GLU A 127 -11.53 -5.03 13.80
C GLU A 127 -12.92 -5.31 13.22
N ALA A 128 -13.81 -4.32 13.23
CA ALA A 128 -15.17 -4.45 12.70
C ALA A 128 -15.20 -4.77 11.19
N ALA A 129 -14.20 -4.32 10.42
CA ALA A 129 -14.12 -4.65 9.00
C ALA A 129 -13.87 -6.14 8.75
N GLY A 130 -13.19 -6.84 9.66
CA GLY A 130 -12.84 -8.25 9.54
C GLY A 130 -11.79 -8.53 8.46
N LEU A 131 -11.05 -7.49 8.03
CA LEU A 131 -9.95 -7.61 7.08
C LEU A 131 -8.63 -7.77 7.84
N PRO A 132 -7.77 -8.74 7.48
CA PRO A 132 -6.43 -8.86 8.06
C PRO A 132 -5.59 -7.60 7.86
N VAL A 133 -4.82 -7.23 8.87
CA VAL A 133 -3.79 -6.18 8.78
C VAL A 133 -2.50 -6.79 8.24
N SER A 134 -1.90 -6.18 7.22
CA SER A 134 -0.57 -6.54 6.73
C SER A 134 0.41 -5.40 6.95
N HIS A 135 1.64 -5.74 7.33
CA HIS A 135 2.76 -4.81 7.42
C HIS A 135 3.82 -5.21 6.40
N HIS A 136 4.50 -4.22 5.79
CA HIS A 136 5.54 -4.46 4.79
C HIS A 136 6.73 -3.56 5.08
N ILE A 137 7.91 -4.16 5.27
CA ILE A 137 9.14 -3.41 5.53
C ILE A 137 9.60 -2.61 4.30
N GLY A 138 10.34 -1.53 4.52
CA GLY A 138 10.91 -0.75 3.42
C GLY A 138 9.97 0.34 2.88
N GLU A 139 8.90 0.65 3.60
CA GLU A 139 7.96 1.73 3.32
C GLU A 139 8.46 3.11 3.72
N THR A 140 9.52 3.20 4.54
CA THR A 140 9.99 4.48 5.07
C THR A 140 10.84 5.23 4.05
N PRO A 141 10.63 6.55 3.87
CA PRO A 141 11.54 7.37 3.09
C PRO A 141 12.97 7.35 3.68
N PRO A 142 13.99 7.77 2.91
CA PRO A 142 15.37 7.80 3.38
C PRO A 142 15.48 8.45 4.76
N LYS A 143 16.23 7.82 5.68
CA LYS A 143 16.44 8.35 7.05
C LYS A 143 17.21 9.67 7.08
N THR A 144 17.77 10.11 5.95
CA THR A 144 18.51 11.37 5.83
C THR A 144 17.56 12.53 5.51
N PRO A 145 17.56 13.63 6.29
CA PRO A 145 16.71 14.79 6.03
C PRO A 145 16.89 15.32 4.60
N CYS A 146 15.77 15.51 3.90
CA CYS A 146 15.75 16.03 2.53
C CYS A 146 14.78 17.21 2.46
N GLN A 147 15.32 18.43 2.46
CA GLN A 147 14.51 19.66 2.50
C GLN A 147 13.72 19.89 1.21
N ASN A 148 14.25 19.44 0.06
CA ASN A 148 13.63 19.60 -1.27
C ASN A 148 13.51 18.22 -1.93
N ASN A 149 12.42 17.97 -2.67
CA ASN A 149 12.24 16.76 -3.49
C ASN A 149 12.18 15.42 -2.73
N SER A 150 11.78 15.41 -1.46
CA SER A 150 11.67 14.18 -0.66
C SER A 150 10.79 13.10 -1.31
N VAL A 151 9.71 13.49 -1.99
CA VAL A 151 8.86 12.57 -2.76
C VAL A 151 9.60 11.95 -3.94
N VAL A 152 10.40 12.74 -4.68
CA VAL A 152 11.17 12.25 -5.83
C VAL A 152 12.26 11.29 -5.37
N VAL A 153 12.96 11.61 -4.27
CA VAL A 153 13.96 10.70 -3.67
C VAL A 153 13.28 9.45 -3.14
N GLY A 154 12.11 9.58 -2.52
CA GLY A 154 11.29 8.45 -2.07
C GLY A 154 10.86 7.56 -3.24
N MET A 155 10.43 8.14 -4.37
CA MET A 155 10.11 7.38 -5.58
C MET A 155 11.33 6.64 -6.12
N MET A 156 12.49 7.30 -6.20
CA MET A 156 13.73 6.66 -6.64
C MET A 156 14.07 5.45 -5.78
N VAL A 157 14.01 5.59 -4.44
CA VAL A 157 14.27 4.46 -3.53
C VAL A 157 13.25 3.33 -3.65
N ASN A 158 11.96 3.63 -3.83
CA ASN A 158 10.93 2.60 -3.90
C ASN A 158 10.89 1.90 -5.28
N VAL A 159 11.19 2.64 -6.35
CA VAL A 159 11.13 2.14 -7.73
C VAL A 159 12.45 1.53 -8.19
N ASP A 160 13.60 1.96 -7.64
CA ASP A 160 14.89 1.34 -7.94
C ASP A 160 14.93 -0.08 -7.39
N SER A 161 15.45 -1.00 -8.21
CA SER A 161 15.65 -2.39 -7.81
C SER A 161 16.59 -2.45 -6.60
N PHE A 162 16.17 -3.14 -5.53
CA PHE A 162 16.97 -3.38 -4.33
C PHE A 162 18.39 -3.94 -4.62
N ARG A 163 18.58 -4.57 -5.79
CA ARG A 163 19.86 -5.14 -6.22
C ARG A 163 20.85 -4.13 -6.81
N GLU A 164 20.43 -2.92 -7.18
CA GLU A 164 21.34 -1.87 -7.67
C GLU A 164 21.88 -0.97 -6.55
N GLN A 165 21.42 -1.16 -5.31
CA GLN A 165 21.87 -0.41 -4.14
C GLN A 165 23.03 -1.08 -3.37
N PHE A 166 23.49 -2.27 -3.79
CA PHE A 166 24.60 -3.01 -3.17
C PHE A 166 25.63 -3.52 -4.17
#